data_AF-A0A6C0HKY9-F1
#
_entry.id   AF-A0A6C0HKY9-F1
#
_cell.length_a   1.000
_cell.length_b   1.000
_cell.length_c   1.000
_cell.angle_alpha   90.00
_cell.angle_beta   90.00
_cell.angle_gamma   90.00
#
_symmetry.space_group_name_H-M   'P 1'
#
loop_
_entity.id
_entity.type
_entity.pdbx_description
1 polymer ?
#
loop_
_entity_poly.entity_id
_entity_poly.type
_entity_poly.pdbx_seq_one_letter_code
_entity_poly.pdbx_strand_id
1 'polypeptide(L)'
;MSDDEVENNFYIEYTNNNCIYTRFDGFNKQLEKLPETTIKLILSLSNFNKELTNLPLNLEYLEIICFSYNQPLDCLPSNLKTLIINSREYNQPLDNLPSSLETLTFTRFSKFQQPLKCLPDNLKNLSLYTYYSKKNELKLQYPQLNITYIDW
;
A
#
# COMPACT_ATOMS: atom_id res chain seq x y z
N MET A 1 -15.55 12.65 32.12
CA MET A 1 -16.41 12.86 30.94
C MET A 1 -15.88 14.09 30.27
N SER A 2 -14.95 13.89 29.32
CA SER A 2 -14.42 14.95 28.47
C SER A 2 -14.93 14.64 27.08
N ASP A 3 -15.56 15.64 26.49
CA ASP A 3 -16.31 15.64 25.25
C ASP A 3 -15.64 14.83 24.13
N ASP A 4 -16.17 13.63 23.91
CA ASP A 4 -16.05 12.93 22.64
C ASP A 4 -16.84 13.76 21.62
N GLU A 5 -16.11 14.59 20.88
CA GLU A 5 -16.64 15.35 19.74
C GLU A 5 -17.04 14.35 18.64
N VAL A 6 -18.30 13.91 18.71
CA VAL A 6 -18.97 13.09 17.72
C VAL A 6 -19.25 13.93 16.47
N GLU A 7 -18.22 14.17 15.66
CA GLU A 7 -18.39 14.61 14.28
C GLU A 7 -17.24 14.06 13.40
N ASN A 8 -17.54 13.02 12.62
CA ASN A 8 -16.64 12.28 11.70
C ASN A 8 -15.80 11.17 12.35
N ASN A 9 -16.45 10.04 12.67
CA ASN A 9 -15.80 8.80 13.16
C ASN A 9 -14.73 8.25 12.17
N PHE A 10 -13.53 8.82 12.15
CA PHE A 10 -12.32 8.25 11.58
C PHE A 10 -11.43 7.85 12.76
N TYR A 11 -11.43 6.57 13.13
CA TYR A 11 -10.59 6.09 14.22
C TYR A 11 -9.16 5.93 13.73
N ILE A 12 -8.34 6.93 14.02
CA ILE A 12 -6.88 6.85 13.95
C ILE A 12 -6.40 6.31 15.28
N GLU A 13 -5.92 5.08 15.30
CA GLU A 13 -5.20 4.55 16.45
C GLU A 13 -3.72 4.90 16.29
N TYR A 14 -3.24 5.81 17.14
CA TYR A 14 -1.83 6.10 17.30
C TYR A 14 -1.21 4.99 18.15
N THR A 15 -0.45 4.12 17.50
CA THR A 15 0.37 3.13 18.20
C THR A 15 1.78 3.72 18.32
N ASN A 16 2.43 3.58 19.48
CA ASN A 16 3.71 4.22 19.88
C ASN A 16 4.55 4.88 18.76
N ASN A 17 5.03 6.12 19.02
CA ASN A 17 6.08 6.85 18.30
C ASN A 17 6.17 6.57 16.78
N ASN A 18 5.21 7.13 16.02
CA ASN A 18 5.22 7.26 14.55
C ASN A 18 4.52 6.16 13.73
N CYS A 19 3.71 5.32 14.38
CA CYS A 19 2.87 4.34 13.69
C CYS A 19 1.38 4.74 13.74
N ILE A 20 0.77 4.86 12.57
CA ILE A 20 -0.65 5.13 12.42
C ILE A 20 -1.35 3.90 11.88
N TYR A 21 -2.36 3.45 12.63
CA TYR A 21 -3.28 2.41 12.19
C TYR A 21 -4.67 3.01 12.07
N THR A 22 -5.24 3.02 10.86
CA THR A 22 -6.61 3.50 10.64
C THR A 22 -7.54 2.31 10.54
N ARG A 23 -8.64 2.30 11.28
CA ARG A 23 -9.68 1.27 11.16
C ARG A 23 -11.05 1.91 11.09
N PHE A 24 -11.67 1.87 9.91
CA PHE A 24 -13.06 2.28 9.77
C PHE A 24 -13.73 1.67 8.53
N ASP A 25 -14.75 0.85 8.79
CA ASP A 25 -15.55 0.19 7.77
C ASP A 25 -16.59 1.19 7.22
N GLY A 26 -16.26 1.85 6.11
CA GLY A 26 -17.14 2.81 5.44
C GLY A 26 -16.51 4.16 5.10
N PHE A 27 -15.23 4.38 5.45
CA PHE A 27 -14.55 5.65 5.20
C PHE A 27 -14.19 5.68 3.72
N ASN A 28 -14.76 6.65 3.01
CA ASN A 28 -14.48 6.89 1.60
C ASN A 28 -14.37 8.39 1.30
N LYS A 29 -13.87 9.15 2.27
CA LYS A 29 -13.48 10.57 2.10
C LYS A 29 -11.98 10.65 1.85
N GLN A 30 -11.49 11.80 1.40
CA GLN A 30 -10.06 12.03 1.24
C GLN A 30 -9.35 11.91 2.61
N LEU A 31 -8.15 11.32 2.65
CA LEU A 31 -7.33 11.36 3.86
C LEU A 31 -6.87 12.79 4.13
N GLU A 32 -7.08 13.23 5.36
CA GLU A 32 -6.53 14.49 5.86
C GLU A 32 -5.01 14.39 6.03
N LYS A 33 -4.35 15.54 6.24
CA LYS A 33 -2.90 15.58 6.42
C LYS A 33 -2.50 14.80 7.68
N LEU A 34 -1.75 13.72 7.50
CA LEU A 34 -1.19 12.92 8.59
C LEU A 34 0.05 13.62 9.19
N PRO A 35 0.38 13.38 10.47
CA PRO A 35 1.60 13.89 11.10
C PRO A 35 2.87 13.56 10.30
N GLU A 36 3.74 14.55 10.13
CA GLU A 36 5.00 14.40 9.36
C GLU A 36 6.00 13.44 10.02
N THR A 37 5.82 13.17 11.31
CA THR A 37 6.62 12.19 12.05
C THR A 37 6.25 10.76 11.69
N THR A 38 5.13 10.50 11.02
CA THR A 38 4.66 9.14 10.70
C THR A 38 5.67 8.40 9.83
N ILE A 39 6.10 7.22 10.31
CA ILE A 39 7.03 6.32 9.65
C ILE A 39 6.28 5.10 9.08
N LYS A 40 5.21 4.69 9.77
CA LYS A 40 4.42 3.51 9.41
C LYS A 40 2.94 3.87 9.34
N LEU A 41 2.31 3.53 8.22
CA LEU A 41 0.88 3.74 7.98
C LEU A 41 0.23 2.42 7.54
N ILE A 42 -0.77 1.99 8.29
CA ILE A 42 -1.63 0.86 7.92
C ILE A 42 -3.05 1.40 7.73
N LEU A 43 -3.54 1.34 6.50
CA LEU A 43 -4.88 1.74 6.12
C LEU A 43 -5.81 0.52 6.08
N SER A 44 -6.53 0.23 7.16
CA SER A 44 -7.54 -0.84 7.22
C SER A 44 -8.95 -0.27 7.04
N LEU A 45 -9.35 -0.02 5.79
CA LEU A 45 -10.58 0.68 5.43
C LEU A 45 -11.34 -0.10 4.36
N SER A 46 -12.44 -0.79 4.71
CA SER A 46 -13.06 -1.76 3.80
C SER A 46 -13.54 -1.21 2.44
N ASN A 47 -14.00 0.05 2.39
CA ASN A 47 -14.64 0.67 1.22
C ASN A 47 -13.90 1.92 0.71
N PHE A 48 -12.65 2.14 1.11
CA PHE A 48 -11.89 3.32 0.74
C PHE A 48 -11.40 3.23 -0.72
N ASN A 49 -11.74 4.21 -1.54
CA ASN A 49 -11.31 4.27 -2.94
C ASN A 49 -11.03 5.71 -3.37
N LYS A 50 -10.15 6.39 -2.62
CA LYS A 50 -9.65 7.74 -2.91
C LYS A 50 -8.14 7.73 -3.09
N GLU A 51 -7.63 8.63 -3.92
CA GLU A 51 -6.20 8.73 -4.19
C GLU A 51 -5.43 9.08 -2.91
N LEU A 52 -4.23 8.52 -2.76
CA LEU A 52 -3.35 8.77 -1.62
C LEU A 52 -2.38 9.93 -1.92
N THR A 53 -2.85 11.17 -1.80
CA THR A 53 -2.10 12.38 -2.23
C THR A 53 -1.31 13.10 -1.13
N ASN A 54 -1.59 12.85 0.15
CA ASN A 54 -0.99 13.57 1.29
C ASN A 54 -0.23 12.63 2.26
N LEU A 55 0.54 11.69 1.71
CA LEU A 55 1.32 10.77 2.52
C LEU A 55 2.50 11.50 3.21
N PRO A 56 2.82 11.19 4.48
CA PRO A 56 3.97 11.75 5.19
C PRO A 56 5.29 11.52 4.46
N LEU A 57 6.15 12.53 4.40
CA LEU A 57 7.42 12.45 3.65
C LEU A 57 8.41 11.43 4.25
N ASN A 58 8.35 11.18 5.56
CA ASN A 58 9.19 10.22 6.27
C ASN A 58 8.61 8.81 6.32
N LEU A 59 7.51 8.55 5.59
CA LEU A 59 6.86 7.26 5.59
C LEU A 59 7.76 6.20 4.96
N GLU A 60 8.12 5.18 5.73
CA GLU A 60 8.94 4.05 5.29
C GLU A 60 8.10 2.79 5.01
N TYR A 61 6.91 2.70 5.60
CA TYR A 61 6.03 1.55 5.49
C TYR A 61 4.58 1.96 5.21
N LEU A 62 4.01 1.44 4.13
CA LEU A 62 2.61 1.60 3.78
C LEU A 62 1.96 0.24 3.55
N GLU A 63 0.90 -0.05 4.29
CA GLU A 63 0.04 -1.19 4.05
C GLU A 63 -1.39 -0.73 3.81
N ILE A 64 -1.98 -1.14 2.69
CA ILE A 64 -3.37 -0.85 2.31
C ILE A 64 -4.17 -2.14 2.43
N ILE A 65 -5.06 -2.21 3.41
CA ILE A 65 -6.01 -3.30 3.64
C ILE A 65 -7.42 -2.79 3.33
N CYS A 66 -7.85 -3.00 2.09
CA CYS A 66 -9.13 -2.47 1.62
C CYS A 66 -9.70 -3.33 0.51
N PHE A 67 -10.96 -3.75 0.61
CA PHE A 67 -11.57 -4.56 -0.44
C PHE A 67 -11.67 -3.80 -1.76
N SER A 68 -12.06 -2.53 -1.74
CA SER A 68 -12.43 -1.75 -2.93
C SER A 68 -11.37 -0.79 -3.50
N TYR A 69 -10.16 -0.73 -2.92
CA TYR A 69 -9.16 0.26 -3.33
C TYR A 69 -8.60 -0.04 -4.72
N ASN A 70 -8.80 0.88 -5.67
CA ASN A 70 -8.32 0.73 -7.04
C ASN A 70 -7.91 2.08 -7.65
N GLN A 71 -7.19 2.90 -6.88
CA GLN A 71 -6.65 4.19 -7.32
C GLN A 71 -5.16 4.08 -7.66
N PRO A 72 -4.64 4.90 -8.60
CA PRO A 72 -3.21 4.94 -8.89
C PRO A 72 -2.39 5.29 -7.63
N LEU A 73 -1.14 4.85 -7.61
CA LEU A 73 -0.19 5.09 -6.51
C LEU A 73 0.94 6.01 -6.98
N ASP A 74 0.59 7.20 -7.47
CA ASP A 74 1.54 8.13 -8.09
C ASP A 74 2.23 9.09 -7.10
N CYS A 75 1.73 9.21 -5.87
CA CYS A 75 2.24 10.13 -4.85
C CYS A 75 2.91 9.39 -3.67
N LEU A 76 3.58 8.26 -3.95
CA LEU A 76 4.31 7.54 -2.90
C LEU A 76 5.55 8.33 -2.45
N PRO A 77 5.81 8.44 -1.14
CA PRO A 77 6.94 9.20 -0.63
C PRO A 77 8.28 8.52 -0.99
N SER A 78 9.30 9.33 -1.24
CA SER A 78 10.62 8.87 -1.70
C SER A 78 11.42 8.05 -0.69
N ASN A 79 10.96 7.97 0.57
CA ASN A 79 11.56 7.18 1.64
C ASN A 79 10.87 5.82 1.84
N LEU A 80 9.82 5.52 1.07
CA LEU A 80 9.05 4.30 1.26
C LEU A 80 9.90 3.07 0.93
N LYS A 81 10.08 2.20 1.93
CA LYS A 81 10.85 0.95 1.81
C LYS A 81 9.95 -0.26 1.61
N THR A 82 8.75 -0.24 2.18
CA THR A 82 7.79 -1.35 2.10
C THR A 82 6.42 -0.86 1.67
N LEU A 83 5.89 -1.50 0.63
CA LEU A 83 4.52 -1.32 0.14
C LEU A 83 3.80 -2.67 0.13
N ILE A 84 2.70 -2.75 0.87
CA ILE A 84 1.81 -3.92 0.89
C ILE A 84 0.43 -3.49 0.39
N ILE A 85 -0.02 -4.11 -0.69
CA ILE A 85 -1.33 -3.88 -1.30
C ILE A 85 -2.18 -5.12 -1.05
N ASN A 86 -3.05 -5.03 -0.05
CA ASN A 86 -4.05 -6.02 0.30
C ASN A 86 -5.43 -5.52 -0.15
N SER A 87 -5.65 -5.54 -1.46
CA SER A 87 -6.92 -5.15 -2.06
C SER A 87 -7.40 -6.13 -3.10
N ARG A 88 -8.72 -6.38 -3.10
CA ARG A 88 -9.39 -7.28 -4.04
C ARG A 88 -9.64 -6.62 -5.39
N GLU A 89 -9.70 -5.30 -5.45
CA GLU A 89 -10.00 -4.59 -6.70
C GLU A 89 -8.79 -3.90 -7.33
N TYR A 90 -7.66 -3.78 -6.62
CA TYR A 90 -6.49 -3.08 -7.13
C TYR A 90 -5.91 -3.76 -8.39
N ASN A 91 -5.96 -3.03 -9.50
CA ASN A 91 -5.42 -3.45 -10.79
C ASN A 91 -4.94 -2.24 -11.62
N GLN A 92 -4.33 -1.26 -10.96
CA GLN A 92 -3.73 -0.08 -11.60
C GLN A 92 -2.26 -0.32 -11.93
N PRO A 93 -1.70 0.33 -12.97
CA PRO A 93 -0.26 0.26 -13.25
C PRO A 93 0.56 0.84 -12.10
N LEU A 94 1.81 0.39 -11.98
CA LEU A 94 2.78 0.84 -10.97
C LEU A 94 3.99 1.46 -11.67
N ASP A 95 3.78 2.64 -12.26
CA ASP A 95 4.81 3.31 -13.07
C ASP A 95 5.74 4.22 -12.24
N ASN A 96 5.31 4.63 -11.04
CA ASN A 96 5.99 5.65 -10.21
C ASN A 96 6.42 5.13 -8.83
N LEU A 97 6.93 3.89 -8.77
CA LEU A 97 7.45 3.35 -7.50
C LEU A 97 8.73 4.09 -7.06
N PRO A 98 8.87 4.44 -5.77
CA PRO A 98 10.02 5.19 -5.28
C PRO A 98 11.29 4.34 -5.36
N SER A 99 12.42 4.98 -5.67
CA SER A 99 13.73 4.31 -5.80
C SER A 99 14.21 3.65 -4.51
N SER A 100 13.67 4.02 -3.36
CA SER A 100 13.95 3.43 -2.04
C SER A 100 13.22 2.11 -1.78
N LEU A 101 12.25 1.72 -2.62
CA LEU A 101 11.38 0.59 -2.33
C LEU A 101 12.18 -0.71 -2.35
N GLU A 102 12.13 -1.44 -1.23
CA GLU A 102 12.85 -2.71 -1.05
C GLU A 102 11.90 -3.91 -1.10
N THR A 103 10.64 -3.73 -0.71
CA THR A 103 9.62 -4.79 -0.66
C THR A 103 8.30 -4.32 -1.24
N LEU A 104 7.78 -5.09 -2.21
CA LEU A 104 6.45 -4.93 -2.80
C LEU A 104 5.67 -6.23 -2.63
N THR A 105 4.50 -6.16 -2.01
CA THR A 105 3.65 -7.33 -1.79
C THR A 105 2.22 -7.07 -2.28
N PHE A 106 1.71 -7.98 -3.11
CA PHE A 106 0.30 -8.14 -3.39
C PHE A 106 -0.20 -9.41 -2.71
N THR A 107 -1.22 -9.29 -1.86
CA THR A 107 -1.71 -10.43 -1.08
C THR A 107 -2.50 -11.41 -1.96
N ARG A 108 -2.78 -12.60 -1.42
CA ARG A 108 -3.48 -13.70 -2.11
C ARG A 108 -4.84 -13.33 -2.74
N PHE A 109 -5.49 -12.28 -2.24
CA PHE A 109 -6.80 -11.85 -2.73
C PHE A 109 -6.72 -10.80 -3.84
N SER A 110 -5.50 -10.41 -4.24
CA SER A 110 -5.29 -9.42 -5.28
C SER A 110 -5.82 -9.90 -6.63
N LYS A 111 -6.38 -8.95 -7.40
CA LYS A 111 -6.70 -9.12 -8.83
C LYS A 111 -5.67 -8.45 -9.75
N PHE A 112 -4.53 -8.04 -9.22
CA PHE A 112 -3.51 -7.31 -9.97
C PHE A 112 -2.98 -8.15 -11.13
N GLN A 113 -3.11 -7.63 -12.36
CA GLN A 113 -2.67 -8.29 -13.59
C GLN A 113 -1.88 -7.34 -14.50
N GLN A 114 -1.59 -6.12 -14.04
CA GLN A 114 -0.79 -5.16 -14.80
C GLN A 114 0.67 -5.61 -14.91
N PRO A 115 1.34 -5.31 -16.04
CA PRO A 115 2.75 -5.62 -16.18
C PRO A 115 3.62 -4.78 -15.23
N LEU A 116 4.64 -5.38 -14.63
CA LEU A 116 5.62 -4.70 -13.78
C LEU A 116 6.89 -4.39 -14.58
N LYS A 117 6.90 -3.27 -15.31
CA LYS A 117 7.96 -2.93 -16.28
C LYS A 117 9.09 -2.08 -15.72
N CYS A 118 8.83 -1.30 -14.67
CA CYS A 118 9.74 -0.29 -14.13
C CYS A 118 9.93 -0.49 -12.61
N LEU A 119 10.37 -1.68 -12.21
CA LEU A 119 10.64 -1.94 -10.79
C LEU A 119 11.91 -1.20 -10.33
N PRO A 120 11.93 -0.61 -9.12
CA PRO A 120 13.10 0.08 -8.59
C PRO A 120 14.34 -0.81 -8.45
N ASP A 121 15.53 -0.26 -8.68
CA ASP A 121 16.80 -0.99 -8.57
C ASP A 121 17.06 -1.58 -7.17
N ASN A 122 16.55 -0.91 -6.12
CA ASN A 122 16.70 -1.36 -4.74
C ASN A 122 15.66 -2.39 -4.31
N LEU A 123 14.70 -2.74 -5.18
CA LEU A 123 13.70 -3.75 -4.85
C LEU A 123 14.41 -5.10 -4.66
N LYS A 124 14.13 -5.77 -3.54
CA LYS A 124 14.73 -7.06 -3.18
C LYS A 124 13.67 -8.16 -3.18
N ASN A 125 12.49 -7.85 -2.62
CA ASN A 125 11.43 -8.82 -2.43
C ASN A 125 10.18 -8.39 -3.21
N LEU A 126 9.70 -9.29 -4.07
CA LEU A 126 8.43 -9.14 -4.77
C LEU A 126 7.55 -10.35 -4.44
N SER A 127 6.45 -10.11 -3.75
CA SER A 127 5.48 -11.16 -3.45
C SER A 127 4.20 -10.90 -4.22
N LEU A 128 3.77 -11.88 -5.00
CA LEU A 128 2.55 -11.83 -5.81
C LEU A 128 1.65 -13.00 -5.42
N TYR A 129 0.38 -12.96 -5.81
CA TYR A 129 -0.49 -14.12 -5.71
C TYR A 129 -0.26 -15.09 -6.88
N THR A 130 -0.49 -16.39 -6.67
CA THR A 130 -0.11 -17.45 -7.62
C THR A 130 -0.75 -17.38 -9.02
N TYR A 131 -1.89 -16.70 -9.13
CA TYR A 131 -2.62 -16.54 -10.39
C TYR A 131 -2.19 -15.30 -11.20
N TYR A 132 -1.12 -14.60 -10.80
CA TYR A 132 -0.54 -13.54 -11.63
C TYR A 132 -0.06 -14.11 -12.99
N SER A 133 -0.65 -13.63 -14.09
CA SER A 133 -0.50 -14.24 -15.41
C SER A 133 0.91 -14.14 -15.99
N LYS A 134 1.65 -13.08 -15.65
CA LYS A 134 2.98 -12.77 -16.21
C LYS A 134 4.14 -13.26 -15.34
N LYS A 135 3.90 -14.26 -14.48
CA LYS A 135 4.88 -14.77 -13.51
C LYS A 135 6.19 -15.27 -14.14
N ASN A 136 6.10 -15.89 -15.31
CA ASN A 136 7.27 -16.43 -16.01
C ASN A 136 8.12 -15.31 -16.62
N GLU A 137 7.48 -14.29 -17.22
CA GLU A 137 8.15 -13.11 -17.77
C GLU A 137 8.89 -12.34 -16.67
N LEU A 138 8.27 -12.16 -15.51
CA LEU A 138 8.87 -11.48 -14.37
C LEU A 138 10.19 -12.13 -13.91
N LYS A 139 10.22 -13.47 -13.80
CA LYS A 139 11.43 -14.20 -13.38
C LYS A 139 12.57 -14.06 -14.38
N LEU A 140 12.25 -13.98 -15.67
CA LEU A 140 13.26 -13.77 -16.72
C LEU A 140 13.76 -12.32 -16.74
N GLN A 141 12.85 -11.36 -16.54
CA GLN A 141 13.16 -9.94 -16.57
C GLN A 141 13.94 -9.48 -15.32
N TYR A 142 13.65 -10.06 -14.15
CA TYR A 142 14.25 -9.66 -12.88
C TYR A 142 14.83 -10.87 -12.11
N PRO A 143 15.87 -11.53 -12.63
CA PRO A 143 16.45 -12.73 -12.02
C PRO A 143 17.10 -12.46 -10.65
N GLN A 144 17.41 -11.20 -10.33
CA GLN A 144 17.98 -10.78 -9.04
C GLN A 144 16.95 -10.70 -7.91
N LEU A 145 15.66 -10.63 -8.23
CA LEU A 145 14.61 -10.46 -7.22
C LEU A 145 14.28 -11.78 -6.53
N ASN A 146 14.02 -11.71 -5.23
CA ASN A 146 13.34 -12.78 -4.52
C ASN A 146 11.83 -12.70 -4.84
N ILE A 147 11.41 -13.44 -5.87
CA ILE A 147 10.00 -13.48 -6.30
C ILE A 147 9.29 -14.67 -5.66
N THR A 148 8.33 -14.38 -4.79
CA THR A 148 7.47 -15.39 -4.16
C THR A 148 6.04 -15.32 -4.68
N TYR A 149 5.36 -16.46 -4.69
CA TYR A 149 3.95 -16.58 -5.06
C TYR A 149 3.17 -17.11 -3.86
N ILE A 150 2.19 -16.35 -3.40
CA ILE A 150 1.40 -16.62 -2.22
C ILE A 150 0.13 -17.36 -2.64
N ASP A 151 0.00 -18.60 -2.16
CA ASP A 151 -1.24 -19.35 -2.05
C ASP A 151 -1.56 -19.46 -0.55
N TRP A 152 -2.83 -19.32 -0.16
CA TRP A 152 -3.38 -19.53 1.20
C TRP A 152 -3.37 -18.37 2.20
#